data_AF-A0A817EBH7-F1
#
_entry.id   AF-A0A817EBH7-F1
#
_cell.length_a   1.000
_cell.length_b   1.000
_cell.length_c   1.000
_cell.angle_alpha   90.00
_cell.angle_beta   90.00
_cell.angle_gamma   90.00
#
_symmetry.space_group_name_H-M   'P 1'
#
loop_
_entity.id
_entity.type
_entity.pdbx_description
1 polymer ?
#
loop_
_entity_poly.entity_id
_entity_poly.type
_entity_poly.pdbx_seq_one_letter_code
_entity_poly.pdbx_strand_id
1 'polypeptide(L)'
;MTTTSNNNNAGDLREQGNQAFKQGKFQDAIDQYTEALNLLTNLPLSETIKNELTKCYSNRSQCYINLNQYEDAIEDATRALEYTPADQKSLYRRSTAFEHLGKLHEAISDAQRLISISSKGSSTDEQTNTLLRKLRESAQSKHTQQTQLTSQIQQMFEAMNTKSNQETALNNLLIISREDAGAEGILAYDCDLQQIKEFIQTNEQITVLGIIRVLGSIVRNSYRRAEMIYNKLGLQLIARCLGMNDTEIPASTAILVHNMIMSICDLENRRKIHKPTNVPFNFDQSVIEFINNIFRMLNELIDDKTSSAIGRDCCFDLVAKFVDRANGCNWISKFIVSGIYLNSYY
;
A
#
# COMPACT_ATOMS: atom_id res chain seq x y z
N MET A 1 -5.14 -27.26 46.90
CA MET A 1 -3.84 -26.63 47.25
C MET A 1 -3.06 -26.14 46.02
N THR A 2 -3.25 -26.70 44.82
CA THR A 2 -2.53 -26.33 43.59
C THR A 2 -2.93 -24.98 42.97
N THR A 3 -4.22 -24.62 43.01
CA THR A 3 -4.72 -23.36 42.41
C THR A 3 -4.24 -22.10 43.12
N THR A 4 -4.19 -22.11 44.46
CA THR A 4 -3.69 -20.97 45.26
C THR A 4 -2.18 -20.78 45.12
N SER A 5 -1.43 -21.88 45.01
CA SER A 5 0.03 -21.82 44.83
C SER A 5 0.43 -21.28 43.45
N ASN A 6 -0.29 -21.67 42.39
CA ASN A 6 -0.02 -21.19 41.03
C ASN A 6 -0.40 -19.71 40.84
N ASN A 7 -1.45 -19.23 41.51
CA ASN A 7 -1.84 -17.82 41.48
C ASN A 7 -0.81 -16.91 42.17
N ASN A 8 -0.26 -17.36 43.31
CA ASN A 8 0.81 -16.62 44.00
C ASN A 8 2.08 -16.56 43.14
N ASN A 9 2.44 -17.66 42.47
CA ASN A 9 3.59 -17.71 41.58
C ASN A 9 3.42 -16.81 40.33
N ALA A 10 2.22 -16.75 39.75
CA ALA A 10 1.94 -15.83 38.64
C ALA A 10 2.01 -14.35 39.07
N GLY A 11 1.54 -14.04 40.27
CA GLY A 11 1.68 -12.70 40.86
C GLY A 11 3.13 -12.27 41.05
N ASP A 12 3.99 -13.19 41.50
CA ASP A 12 5.42 -12.96 41.67
C ASP A 12 6.12 -12.70 40.34
N LEU A 13 5.83 -13.50 39.30
CA LEU A 13 6.34 -13.29 37.93
C LEU A 13 5.89 -11.95 37.36
N ARG A 14 4.63 -11.56 37.57
CA ARG A 14 4.13 -10.23 37.17
C ARG A 14 4.91 -9.12 37.86
N GLU A 15 5.25 -9.27 39.13
CA GLU A 15 6.02 -8.27 39.86
C GLU A 15 7.49 -8.21 39.42
N GLN A 16 8.10 -9.34 39.09
CA GLN A 16 9.42 -9.39 38.44
C GLN A 16 9.40 -8.67 37.09
N GLY A 17 8.36 -8.89 36.27
CA GLY A 17 8.14 -8.14 35.03
C GLY A 17 8.00 -6.63 35.26
N ASN A 18 7.26 -6.22 36.31
CA ASN A 18 7.14 -4.81 36.69
C ASN A 18 8.50 -4.20 37.08
N GLN A 19 9.35 -4.95 37.77
CA GLN A 19 10.70 -4.50 38.15
C GLN A 19 11.61 -4.38 36.93
N ALA A 20 11.62 -5.38 36.05
CA ALA A 20 12.37 -5.34 34.80
C ALA A 20 11.93 -4.16 33.92
N PHE A 21 10.63 -3.89 33.85
CA PHE A 21 10.08 -2.74 33.15
C PHE A 21 10.61 -1.41 33.71
N LYS A 22 10.63 -1.24 35.04
CA LYS A 22 11.18 -0.04 35.70
C LYS A 22 12.68 0.15 35.43
N GLN A 23 13.42 -0.95 35.18
CA GLN A 23 14.83 -0.92 34.80
C GLN A 23 15.05 -0.66 33.29
N GLY A 24 13.99 -0.51 32.50
CA GLY A 24 14.07 -0.35 31.03
C GLY A 24 14.37 -1.65 30.28
N LYS A 25 14.37 -2.80 30.96
CA LYS A 25 14.59 -4.12 30.36
C LYS A 25 13.27 -4.67 29.83
N PHE A 26 12.82 -4.14 28.70
CA PHE A 26 11.49 -4.45 28.17
C PHE A 26 11.36 -5.90 27.68
N GLN A 27 12.41 -6.47 27.10
CA GLN A 27 12.40 -7.88 26.67
C GLN A 27 12.29 -8.82 27.87
N ASP A 28 13.13 -8.65 28.89
CA ASP A 28 13.06 -9.44 30.12
C ASP A 28 11.68 -9.32 30.79
N ALA A 29 11.08 -8.11 30.78
CA ALA A 29 9.73 -7.90 31.29
C ALA A 29 8.68 -8.68 30.48
N ILE A 30 8.79 -8.71 29.15
CA ILE A 30 7.92 -9.50 28.26
C ILE A 30 8.00 -10.98 28.60
N ASP A 31 9.20 -11.51 28.81
CA ASP A 31 9.42 -12.92 29.12
C ASP A 31 8.73 -13.28 30.46
N GLN A 32 8.92 -12.45 31.49
CA GLN A 32 8.28 -12.63 32.81
C GLN A 32 6.75 -12.55 32.74
N TYR A 33 6.18 -11.58 32.01
CA TYR A 33 4.73 -11.52 31.82
C TYR A 33 4.20 -12.71 31.02
N THR A 34 4.96 -13.21 30.04
CA THR A 34 4.58 -14.37 29.23
C THR A 34 4.52 -15.63 30.08
N GLU A 35 5.50 -15.85 30.95
CA GLU A 35 5.45 -16.95 31.93
C GLU A 35 4.26 -16.82 32.88
N ALA A 36 3.99 -15.62 33.40
CA ALA A 36 2.82 -15.37 34.24
C ALA A 36 1.50 -15.69 33.50
N LEU A 37 1.38 -15.27 32.24
CA LEU A 37 0.22 -15.57 31.39
C LEU A 37 0.05 -17.07 31.13
N ASN A 38 1.14 -17.80 30.90
CA ASN A 38 1.10 -19.26 30.72
C ASN A 38 0.59 -19.97 31.97
N LEU A 39 0.93 -19.48 33.18
CA LEU A 39 0.38 -20.04 34.41
C LEU A 39 -1.12 -19.71 34.58
N LEU A 40 -1.51 -18.46 34.31
CA LEU A 40 -2.87 -17.98 34.50
C LEU A 40 -3.87 -18.59 33.52
N THR A 41 -3.48 -18.80 32.25
CA THR A 41 -4.34 -19.38 31.21
C THR A 41 -4.68 -20.84 31.44
N ASN A 42 -3.87 -21.56 32.24
CA ASN A 42 -4.12 -22.94 32.65
C ASN A 42 -5.05 -23.06 33.88
N LEU A 43 -5.49 -21.95 34.46
CA LEU A 43 -6.38 -21.92 35.62
C LEU A 43 -7.85 -21.72 35.20
N PRO A 44 -8.81 -22.23 35.98
CA PRO A 44 -10.22 -22.00 35.70
C PRO A 44 -10.55 -20.50 35.79
N LEU A 45 -11.25 -20.00 34.78
CA LEU A 45 -11.53 -18.57 34.67
C LEU A 45 -12.44 -18.11 35.81
N SER A 46 -11.90 -17.25 36.67
CA SER A 46 -12.62 -16.55 37.74
C SER A 46 -12.37 -15.04 37.62
N GLU A 47 -13.15 -14.22 38.31
CA GLU A 47 -12.98 -12.77 38.27
C GLU A 47 -11.57 -12.34 38.71
N THR A 48 -10.98 -13.03 39.69
CA THR A 48 -9.59 -12.80 40.10
C THR A 48 -8.60 -13.13 39.00
N ILE A 49 -8.79 -14.27 38.31
CA ILE A 49 -7.90 -14.68 37.20
C ILE A 49 -8.04 -13.73 36.01
N LYS A 50 -9.27 -13.31 35.67
CA LYS A 50 -9.51 -12.29 34.63
C LYS A 50 -8.75 -11.01 34.95
N ASN A 51 -8.82 -10.52 36.19
CA ASN A 51 -8.12 -9.31 36.59
C ASN A 51 -6.59 -9.44 36.52
N GLU A 52 -6.01 -10.59 36.89
CA GLU A 52 -4.57 -10.81 36.75
C GLU A 52 -4.15 -10.99 35.28
N LEU A 53 -4.95 -11.67 34.46
CA LEU A 53 -4.74 -11.76 33.01
C LEU A 53 -4.75 -10.36 32.37
N THR A 54 -5.74 -9.52 32.69
CA THR A 54 -5.83 -8.13 32.23
C THR A 54 -4.56 -7.36 32.59
N LYS A 55 -4.09 -7.44 33.85
CA LYS A 55 -2.86 -6.75 34.27
C LYS A 55 -1.63 -7.21 33.50
N CYS A 56 -1.46 -8.52 33.31
CA CYS A 56 -0.31 -9.08 32.60
C CYS A 56 -0.31 -8.68 31.13
N TYR A 57 -1.43 -8.89 30.42
CA TYR A 57 -1.58 -8.47 29.03
C TYR A 57 -1.40 -6.97 28.85
N SER A 58 -2.01 -6.16 29.72
CA SER A 58 -1.86 -4.71 29.67
C SER A 58 -0.40 -4.29 29.87
N ASN A 59 0.31 -4.87 30.85
CA ASN A 59 1.70 -4.49 31.11
C ASN A 59 2.67 -4.97 30.04
N ARG A 60 2.42 -6.14 29.45
CA ARG A 60 3.20 -6.65 28.31
C ARG A 60 2.97 -5.79 27.06
N SER A 61 1.75 -5.32 26.80
CA SER A 61 1.48 -4.38 25.70
C SER A 61 2.26 -3.07 25.83
N GLN A 62 2.48 -2.57 27.05
CA GLN A 62 3.34 -1.41 27.27
C GLN A 62 4.80 -1.67 26.88
N CYS A 63 5.30 -2.88 27.14
CA CYS A 63 6.66 -3.27 26.76
C CYS A 63 6.79 -3.28 25.24
N TYR A 64 5.80 -3.84 24.54
CA TYR A 64 5.74 -3.83 23.09
C TYR A 64 5.69 -2.41 22.50
N ILE A 65 4.93 -1.48 23.09
CA ILE A 65 4.95 -0.07 22.68
C ILE A 65 6.36 0.53 22.82
N ASN A 66 7.05 0.28 23.93
CA ASN A 66 8.41 0.80 24.15
C ASN A 66 9.45 0.17 23.21
N LEU A 67 9.17 -1.00 22.65
CA LEU A 67 9.99 -1.66 21.63
C LEU A 67 9.54 -1.34 20.19
N ASN A 68 8.56 -0.45 20.02
CA ASN A 68 7.93 -0.09 18.73
C ASN A 68 7.28 -1.27 18.01
N GLN A 69 6.87 -2.31 18.75
CA GLN A 69 6.13 -3.47 18.26
C GLN A 69 4.63 -3.21 18.44
N TYR A 70 4.07 -2.33 17.61
CA TYR A 70 2.72 -1.79 17.84
C TYR A 70 1.60 -2.79 17.54
N GLU A 71 1.79 -3.69 16.57
CA GLU A 71 0.83 -4.77 16.27
C GLU A 71 0.66 -5.71 17.47
N ASP A 72 1.78 -6.16 18.06
CA ASP A 72 1.78 -7.03 19.24
C ASP A 72 1.16 -6.31 20.46
N ALA A 73 1.43 -5.00 20.60
CA ALA A 73 0.80 -4.18 21.63
C ALA A 73 -0.73 -4.10 21.48
N ILE A 74 -1.24 -3.98 20.25
CA ILE A 74 -2.68 -3.96 19.97
C ILE A 74 -3.32 -5.29 20.31
N GLU A 75 -2.66 -6.40 19.96
CA GLU A 75 -3.16 -7.74 20.27
C GLU A 75 -3.28 -7.93 21.79
N ASP A 76 -2.22 -7.66 22.53
CA ASP A 76 -2.22 -7.81 23.99
C ASP A 76 -3.21 -6.87 24.69
N ALA A 77 -3.26 -5.59 24.28
CA ALA A 77 -4.23 -4.67 24.85
C ALA A 77 -5.68 -5.07 24.52
N THR A 78 -5.92 -5.67 23.35
CA THR A 78 -7.23 -6.21 22.99
C THR A 78 -7.60 -7.41 23.85
N ARG A 79 -6.68 -8.37 24.05
CA ARG A 79 -6.89 -9.50 24.96
C ARG A 79 -7.19 -9.03 26.39
N ALA A 80 -6.48 -8.01 26.89
CA ALA A 80 -6.79 -7.43 28.21
C ALA A 80 -8.23 -6.88 28.27
N LEU A 81 -8.71 -6.24 27.21
CA LEU A 81 -10.07 -5.69 27.12
C LEU A 81 -11.15 -6.76 26.91
N GLU A 82 -10.81 -7.96 26.43
CA GLU A 82 -11.73 -9.11 26.40
C GLU A 82 -12.05 -9.60 27.82
N TYR A 83 -11.06 -9.58 28.72
CA TYR A 83 -11.26 -9.96 30.12
C TYR A 83 -11.89 -8.83 30.95
N THR A 84 -11.40 -7.60 30.79
CA THR A 84 -11.91 -6.42 31.50
C THR A 84 -12.16 -5.27 30.52
N PRO A 85 -13.39 -5.16 29.96
CA PRO A 85 -13.68 -4.19 28.90
C PRO A 85 -13.53 -2.72 29.29
N ALA A 86 -13.56 -2.41 30.59
CA ALA A 86 -13.44 -1.05 31.11
C ALA A 86 -12.03 -0.72 31.64
N ASP A 87 -11.03 -1.58 31.39
CA ASP A 87 -9.67 -1.32 31.85
C ASP A 87 -9.05 -0.11 31.14
N GLN A 88 -8.87 0.97 31.90
CA GLN A 88 -8.42 2.27 31.40
C GLN A 88 -7.01 2.21 30.82
N LYS A 89 -6.10 1.42 31.43
CA LYS A 89 -4.71 1.29 30.99
C LYS A 89 -4.63 0.61 29.63
N SER A 90 -5.41 -0.46 29.43
CA SER A 90 -5.44 -1.19 28.16
C SER A 90 -6.05 -0.35 27.04
N LEU A 91 -7.11 0.42 27.30
CA LEU A 91 -7.66 1.38 26.32
C LEU A 91 -6.63 2.43 25.93
N TYR A 92 -5.93 3.01 26.90
CA TYR A 92 -4.89 4.01 26.64
C TYR A 92 -3.77 3.43 25.78
N ARG A 93 -3.22 2.27 26.18
CA ARG A 93 -2.13 1.58 25.48
C ARG A 93 -2.52 1.20 24.05
N ARG A 94 -3.74 0.69 23.84
CA ARG A 94 -4.23 0.35 22.50
C ARG A 94 -4.43 1.59 21.63
N SER A 95 -4.97 2.67 22.19
CA SER A 95 -5.10 3.96 21.50
C SER A 95 -3.72 4.49 21.05
N THR A 96 -2.72 4.45 21.92
CA THR A 96 -1.34 4.86 21.58
C THR A 96 -0.73 3.95 20.49
N ALA A 97 -0.92 2.64 20.57
CA ALA A 97 -0.41 1.73 19.53
C ALA A 97 -1.10 1.98 18.17
N PHE A 98 -2.41 2.24 18.16
CA PHE A 98 -3.13 2.65 16.95
C PHE A 98 -2.63 3.98 16.38
N GLU A 99 -2.31 4.96 17.23
CA GLU A 99 -1.71 6.23 16.81
C GLU A 99 -0.41 6.01 16.03
N HIS A 100 0.49 5.18 16.57
CA HIS A 100 1.77 4.87 15.94
C HIS A 100 1.64 4.12 14.61
N LEU A 101 0.60 3.28 14.46
CA LEU A 101 0.27 2.64 13.18
C LEU A 101 -0.53 3.54 12.22
N GLY A 102 -0.82 4.80 12.59
CA GLY A 102 -1.59 5.73 11.78
C GLY A 102 -3.08 5.40 11.68
N LYS A 103 -3.59 4.44 12.48
CA LYS A 103 -4.99 4.02 12.60
C LYS A 103 -5.76 5.00 13.49
N LEU A 104 -5.88 6.24 13.01
CA LEU A 104 -6.36 7.37 13.82
C LEU A 104 -7.82 7.23 14.26
N HIS A 105 -8.69 6.58 13.46
CA HIS A 105 -10.10 6.41 13.82
C HIS A 105 -10.26 5.48 15.02
N GLU A 106 -9.56 4.34 15.01
CA GLU A 106 -9.52 3.36 16.09
C GLU A 106 -8.89 3.98 17.35
N ALA A 107 -7.79 4.72 17.18
CA ALA A 107 -7.16 5.45 18.28
C ALA A 107 -8.11 6.45 18.95
N ILE A 108 -8.85 7.25 18.16
CA ILE A 108 -9.84 8.21 18.65
C ILE A 108 -10.98 7.49 19.38
N SER A 109 -11.46 6.37 18.84
CA SER A 109 -12.53 5.59 19.44
C SER A 109 -12.17 5.10 20.86
N ASP A 110 -10.97 4.54 21.01
CA ASP A 110 -10.47 4.08 22.32
C ASP A 110 -10.26 5.24 23.30
N ALA A 111 -9.71 6.37 22.84
CA ALA A 111 -9.55 7.56 23.67
C ALA A 111 -10.89 8.17 24.12
N GLN A 112 -11.91 8.17 23.26
CA GLN A 112 -13.27 8.59 23.63
C GLN A 112 -13.90 7.65 24.65
N ARG A 113 -13.73 6.34 24.46
CA ARG A 113 -14.19 5.33 25.42
C ARG A 113 -13.54 5.55 26.78
N LEU A 114 -12.23 5.80 26.81
CA LEU A 114 -11.48 6.08 28.04
C LEU A 114 -12.07 7.28 28.81
N ILE A 115 -12.39 8.38 28.12
CA ILE A 115 -13.03 9.57 28.73
C ILE A 115 -14.44 9.28 29.26
N SER A 116 -15.23 8.49 28.52
CA SER A 116 -16.58 8.13 28.95
C SER A 116 -16.60 7.23 30.19
N ILE A 117 -15.54 6.44 30.41
CA ILE A 117 -15.37 5.62 31.61
C ILE A 117 -14.86 6.48 32.77
N SER A 118 -13.86 7.35 32.55
CA SER A 118 -13.30 8.20 33.62
C SER A 118 -14.33 9.17 34.19
N SER A 119 -15.13 9.81 33.32
CA SER A 119 -16.17 10.77 33.72
C SER A 119 -17.26 10.21 34.66
N LYS A 120 -17.38 8.88 34.79
CA LYS A 120 -18.30 8.23 35.74
C LYS A 120 -17.69 7.91 37.12
N GLY A 121 -16.37 8.03 37.30
CA GLY A 121 -15.67 7.55 38.50
C GLY A 121 -14.64 8.49 39.14
N SER A 122 -14.04 9.42 38.40
CA SER A 122 -13.05 10.41 38.90
C SER A 122 -12.63 11.41 37.80
N SER A 123 -11.92 12.49 38.15
CA SER A 123 -11.45 13.51 37.20
C SER A 123 -10.71 12.89 36.00
N THR A 124 -11.18 13.14 34.78
CA THR A 124 -10.52 12.71 33.55
C THR A 124 -9.08 13.18 33.51
N ASP A 125 -8.13 12.26 33.39
CA ASP A 125 -6.71 12.58 33.33
C ASP A 125 -6.41 13.54 32.18
N GLU A 126 -5.73 14.65 32.48
CA GLU A 126 -5.27 15.65 31.51
C GLU A 126 -4.50 15.00 30.34
N GLN A 127 -3.78 13.91 30.62
CA GLN A 127 -3.06 13.09 29.64
C GLN A 127 -3.99 12.48 28.59
N THR A 128 -5.17 12.00 28.99
CA THR A 128 -6.16 11.41 28.05
C THR A 128 -6.80 12.48 27.18
N ASN A 129 -7.15 13.64 27.76
CA ASN A 129 -7.69 14.76 26.99
C ASN A 129 -6.66 15.29 25.99
N THR A 130 -5.39 15.33 26.39
CA THR A 130 -4.28 15.72 25.52
C THR A 130 -4.07 14.73 24.38
N LEU A 131 -4.11 13.42 24.67
CA LEU A 131 -4.05 12.36 23.64
C LEU A 131 -5.18 12.53 22.63
N LEU A 132 -6.44 12.63 23.08
CA LEU A 132 -7.58 12.78 22.18
C LEU A 132 -7.47 14.05 21.32
N ARG A 133 -7.01 15.17 21.90
CA ARG A 133 -6.80 16.41 21.16
C ARG A 133 -5.76 16.22 20.05
N LYS A 134 -4.60 15.63 20.36
CA LYS A 134 -3.55 15.33 19.37
C LYS A 134 -4.05 14.41 18.25
N LEU A 135 -4.78 13.35 18.61
CA LEU A 135 -5.35 12.42 17.64
C LEU A 135 -6.34 13.10 16.70
N ARG A 136 -7.21 13.97 17.22
CA ARG A 136 -8.15 14.76 16.42
C ARG A 136 -7.44 15.77 15.51
N GLU A 137 -6.43 16.47 16.03
CA GLU A 137 -5.60 17.39 15.25
C GLU A 137 -4.89 16.65 14.10
N SER A 138 -4.34 15.46 14.37
CA SER A 138 -3.70 14.59 13.36
C SER A 138 -4.70 14.08 12.32
N ALA A 139 -5.90 13.68 12.74
CA ALA A 139 -6.94 13.22 11.83
C ALA A 139 -7.46 14.37 10.96
N GLN A 140 -7.69 15.54 11.55
CA GLN A 140 -8.15 16.74 10.84
C GLN A 140 -7.08 17.26 9.88
N SER A 141 -5.80 17.25 10.25
CA SER A 141 -4.71 17.67 9.36
C SER A 141 -4.59 16.74 8.16
N LYS A 142 -4.62 15.42 8.36
CA LYS A 142 -4.66 14.43 7.25
C LYS A 142 -5.89 14.62 6.35
N HIS A 143 -7.07 14.82 6.94
CA HIS A 143 -8.29 15.06 6.16
C HIS A 143 -8.24 16.37 5.37
N THR A 144 -7.70 17.44 5.96
CA THR A 144 -7.52 18.73 5.31
C THR A 144 -6.52 18.63 4.16
N GLN A 145 -5.38 17.95 4.36
CA GLN A 145 -4.39 17.68 3.31
C GLN A 145 -5.01 16.89 2.16
N GLN A 146 -5.77 15.82 2.45
CA GLN A 146 -6.45 15.03 1.43
C GLN A 146 -7.47 15.87 0.62
N THR A 147 -8.23 16.73 1.30
CA THR A 147 -9.21 17.62 0.68
C THR A 147 -8.55 18.67 -0.20
N GLN A 148 -7.45 19.27 0.28
CA GLN A 148 -6.66 20.23 -0.48
C GLN A 148 -6.03 19.60 -1.73
N LEU A 149 -5.46 18.40 -1.59
CA LEU A 149 -4.91 17.64 -2.72
C LEU A 149 -5.98 17.34 -3.77
N THR A 150 -7.16 16.91 -3.34
CA THR A 150 -8.29 16.61 -4.24
C THR A 150 -8.74 17.87 -5.00
N SER A 151 -8.85 19.01 -4.30
CA SER A 151 -9.17 20.31 -4.90
C SER A 151 -8.10 20.77 -5.90
N GLN A 152 -6.82 20.59 -5.56
CA GLN A 152 -5.70 20.91 -6.46
C GLN A 152 -5.73 20.06 -7.73
N ILE A 153 -5.98 18.76 -7.61
CA ILE A 153 -6.12 17.85 -8.75
C ILE A 153 -7.27 18.32 -9.64
N GLN A 154 -8.45 18.59 -9.07
CA GLN A 154 -9.59 19.11 -9.82
C GLN A 154 -9.25 20.40 -10.59
N GLN A 155 -8.61 21.38 -9.92
CA GLN A 155 -8.21 22.62 -10.58
C GLN A 155 -7.22 22.40 -11.73
N MET A 156 -6.32 21.42 -11.61
CA MET A 156 -5.41 21.06 -12.70
C MET A 156 -6.16 20.45 -13.89
N PHE A 157 -7.12 19.56 -13.65
CA PHE A 157 -7.97 19.00 -14.70
C PHE A 157 -8.83 20.06 -15.40
N GLU A 158 -9.36 21.03 -14.65
CA GLU A 158 -10.07 22.18 -15.22
C GLU A 158 -9.13 23.08 -16.03
N ALA A 159 -7.92 23.35 -15.52
CA ALA A 159 -6.93 24.16 -16.22
C ALA A 159 -6.43 23.50 -17.51
N MET A 160 -6.39 22.17 -17.60
CA MET A 160 -6.07 21.46 -18.85
C MET A 160 -7.08 21.72 -19.96
N ASN A 161 -8.33 22.04 -19.64
CA ASN A 161 -9.33 22.46 -20.64
C ASN A 161 -9.08 23.89 -21.15
N THR A 162 -8.30 24.70 -20.42
CA THR A 162 -7.94 26.07 -20.79
C THR A 162 -6.51 26.12 -21.35
N LYS A 163 -6.39 26.23 -22.69
CA LYS A 163 -5.10 26.14 -23.40
C LYS A 163 -3.96 27.03 -22.85
N SER A 164 -4.27 28.16 -22.21
CA SER A 164 -3.27 29.08 -21.67
C SER A 164 -2.42 28.51 -20.52
N ASN A 165 -2.94 27.54 -19.76
CA ASN A 165 -2.28 27.03 -18.55
C ASN A 165 -2.07 25.50 -18.58
N GLN A 166 -2.24 24.89 -19.75
CA GLN A 166 -2.30 23.44 -19.92
C GLN A 166 -0.97 22.74 -19.58
N GLU A 167 0.16 23.24 -20.09
CA GLU A 167 1.49 22.67 -19.81
C GLU A 167 1.84 22.72 -18.32
N THR A 168 1.56 23.84 -17.66
CA THR A 168 1.80 24.00 -16.22
C THR A 168 0.94 23.03 -15.41
N ALA A 169 -0.33 22.85 -15.78
CA ALA A 169 -1.21 21.89 -15.14
C ALA A 169 -0.70 20.44 -15.29
N LEU A 170 -0.27 20.06 -16.50
CA LEU A 170 0.29 18.73 -16.78
C LEU A 170 1.58 18.46 -15.99
N ASN A 171 2.48 19.45 -15.91
CA ASN A 171 3.71 19.33 -15.14
C ASN A 171 3.43 19.17 -13.64
N ASN A 172 2.46 19.91 -13.11
CA ASN A 172 2.06 19.79 -11.72
C ASN A 172 1.41 18.42 -11.43
N LEU A 173 0.54 17.93 -12.32
CA LEU A 173 -0.01 16.58 -12.23
C LEU A 173 1.09 15.52 -12.26
N LEU A 174 2.11 15.69 -13.12
CA LEU A 174 3.24 14.78 -13.18
C LEU A 174 4.01 14.75 -11.86
N ILE A 175 4.25 15.90 -11.24
CA ILE A 175 4.93 15.99 -9.94
C ILE A 175 4.10 15.26 -8.87
N ILE A 176 2.81 15.54 -8.78
CA ILE A 176 1.89 14.92 -7.80
C ILE A 176 1.80 13.41 -8.01
N SER A 177 1.77 12.95 -9.27
CA SER A 177 1.66 11.53 -9.62
C SER A 177 2.85 10.65 -9.22
N ARG A 178 3.96 11.25 -8.78
CA ARG A 178 5.14 10.53 -8.27
C ARG A 178 4.98 10.08 -6.82
N GLU A 179 4.08 10.72 -6.08
CA GLU A 179 3.72 10.34 -4.72
C GLU A 179 2.49 9.44 -4.73
N ASP A 180 2.45 8.43 -3.86
CA ASP A 180 1.35 7.46 -3.83
C ASP A 180 -0.01 8.13 -3.54
N ALA A 181 -0.05 9.08 -2.60
CA ALA A 181 -1.27 9.82 -2.30
C ALA A 181 -1.78 10.65 -3.50
N GLY A 182 -0.84 11.23 -4.26
CA GLY A 182 -1.16 11.99 -5.47
C GLY A 182 -1.67 11.11 -6.60
N ALA A 183 -1.01 9.98 -6.82
CA ALA A 183 -1.46 8.99 -7.81
C ALA A 183 -2.85 8.44 -7.50
N GLU A 184 -3.11 8.05 -6.24
CA GLU A 184 -4.45 7.61 -5.80
C GLU A 184 -5.47 8.74 -5.94
N GLY A 185 -5.09 9.99 -5.62
CA GLY A 185 -5.97 11.15 -5.80
C GLY A 185 -6.38 11.39 -7.25
N ILE A 186 -5.43 11.28 -8.20
CA ILE A 186 -5.70 11.47 -9.63
C ILE A 186 -6.67 10.39 -10.14
N LEU A 187 -6.41 9.14 -9.74
CA LEU A 187 -7.24 8.00 -10.10
C LEU A 187 -8.64 8.06 -9.47
N ALA A 188 -8.76 8.57 -8.24
CA ALA A 188 -10.05 8.74 -7.57
C ALA A 188 -10.90 9.84 -8.20
N TYR A 189 -10.28 10.92 -8.70
CA TYR A 189 -10.97 12.00 -9.38
C TYR A 189 -11.62 11.53 -10.70
N ASP A 190 -10.88 10.78 -11.51
CA ASP A 190 -11.37 10.20 -12.77
C ASP A 190 -11.43 8.68 -12.68
N CYS A 191 -12.33 8.17 -11.82
CA CYS A 191 -12.44 6.75 -11.46
C CYS A 191 -12.48 5.79 -12.68
N ASP A 192 -13.12 6.20 -13.78
CA ASP A 192 -13.23 5.43 -15.01
C ASP A 192 -12.20 5.80 -16.10
N LEU A 193 -11.28 6.71 -15.79
CA LEU A 193 -10.32 7.33 -16.70
C LEU A 193 -11.00 7.93 -17.95
N GLN A 194 -12.23 8.41 -17.82
CA GLN A 194 -13.01 8.89 -18.96
C GLN A 194 -12.41 10.20 -19.48
N GLN A 195 -12.16 11.15 -18.59
CA GLN A 195 -11.60 12.44 -18.97
C GLN A 195 -10.16 12.27 -19.49
N ILE A 196 -9.38 11.38 -18.86
CA ILE A 196 -8.03 11.00 -19.31
C ILE A 196 -8.05 10.43 -20.74
N LYS A 197 -9.01 9.54 -21.05
CA LYS A 197 -9.16 9.00 -22.41
C LYS A 197 -9.54 10.09 -23.41
N GLU A 198 -10.49 10.95 -23.05
CA GLU A 198 -10.91 12.06 -23.91
C GLU A 198 -9.71 12.95 -24.25
N PHE A 199 -8.87 13.29 -23.26
CA PHE A 199 -7.63 14.04 -23.48
C PHE A 199 -6.63 13.34 -24.39
N ILE A 200 -6.46 12.03 -24.28
CA ILE A 200 -5.57 11.28 -25.19
C ILE A 200 -6.16 11.24 -26.61
N GLN A 201 -7.48 11.22 -26.73
CA GLN A 201 -8.18 11.12 -28.02
C GLN A 201 -8.22 12.44 -28.80
N THR A 202 -8.03 13.61 -28.14
CA THR A 202 -8.06 14.94 -28.80
C THR A 202 -6.95 15.15 -29.84
N ASN A 203 -5.90 14.30 -29.86
CA ASN A 203 -4.70 14.43 -30.70
C ASN A 203 -3.85 15.70 -30.44
N GLU A 204 -4.08 16.44 -29.36
CA GLU A 204 -3.21 17.55 -28.97
C GLU A 204 -1.91 16.98 -28.38
N GLN A 205 -0.80 17.08 -29.12
CA GLN A 205 0.47 16.40 -28.81
C GLN A 205 0.96 16.65 -27.37
N ILE A 206 0.90 17.91 -26.93
CA ILE A 206 1.31 18.33 -25.58
C ILE A 206 0.48 17.61 -24.50
N THR A 207 -0.83 17.55 -24.68
CA THR A 207 -1.78 16.91 -23.76
C THR A 207 -1.59 15.41 -23.70
N VAL A 208 -1.51 14.78 -24.88
CA VAL A 208 -1.28 13.34 -25.00
C VAL A 208 0.02 12.97 -24.30
N LEU A 209 1.11 13.67 -24.60
CA LEU A 209 2.42 13.44 -24.00
C LEU A 209 2.40 13.61 -22.48
N GLY A 210 1.83 14.71 -21.98
CA GLY A 210 1.75 14.99 -20.55
C GLY A 210 0.95 13.93 -19.79
N ILE A 211 -0.21 13.54 -20.31
CA ILE A 211 -1.05 12.50 -19.70
C ILE A 211 -0.35 11.14 -19.72
N ILE A 212 0.31 10.76 -20.82
CA ILE A 212 1.06 9.50 -20.89
C ILE A 212 2.19 9.47 -19.86
N ARG A 213 2.89 10.58 -19.64
CA ARG A 213 3.94 10.70 -18.60
C ARG A 213 3.35 10.57 -17.20
N VAL A 214 2.22 11.20 -16.93
CA VAL A 214 1.48 11.07 -15.65
C VAL A 214 1.11 9.61 -15.42
N LEU A 215 0.45 8.96 -16.39
CA LEU A 215 0.08 7.54 -16.28
C LEU A 215 1.32 6.66 -16.08
N GLY A 216 2.43 6.96 -16.76
CA GLY A 216 3.70 6.23 -16.63
C GLY A 216 4.26 6.30 -15.22
N SER A 217 4.08 7.43 -14.53
CA SER A 217 4.43 7.59 -13.12
C SER A 217 3.47 6.82 -12.19
N ILE A 218 2.16 6.92 -12.44
CA ILE A 218 1.12 6.30 -11.61
C ILE A 218 1.24 4.78 -11.57
N VAL A 219 1.57 4.13 -12.69
CA VAL A 219 1.67 2.66 -12.74
C VAL A 219 2.90 2.11 -12.04
N ARG A 220 3.87 2.94 -11.65
CA ARG A 220 5.16 2.49 -11.11
C ARG A 220 4.98 1.85 -9.73
N ASN A 221 5.60 0.68 -9.53
CA ASN A 221 5.66 -0.04 -8.25
C ASN A 221 4.30 -0.37 -7.63
N SER A 222 3.25 -0.50 -8.45
CA SER A 222 1.91 -0.80 -7.96
C SER A 222 1.13 -1.65 -8.94
N TYR A 223 0.93 -2.92 -8.58
CA TYR A 223 0.10 -3.87 -9.33
C TYR A 223 -1.31 -3.31 -9.58
N ARG A 224 -1.98 -2.85 -8.51
CA ARG A 224 -3.37 -2.36 -8.56
C ARG A 224 -3.54 -1.19 -9.53
N ARG A 225 -2.66 -0.19 -9.45
CA ARG A 225 -2.73 0.99 -10.34
C ARG A 225 -2.43 0.62 -11.79
N ALA A 226 -1.42 -0.23 -12.01
CA ALA A 226 -1.06 -0.70 -13.34
C ALA A 226 -2.18 -1.52 -14.01
N GLU A 227 -2.76 -2.48 -13.28
CA GLU A 227 -3.88 -3.31 -13.74
C GLU A 227 -5.11 -2.45 -14.06
N MET A 228 -5.45 -1.50 -13.18
CA MET A 228 -6.59 -0.61 -13.41
C MET A 228 -6.39 0.26 -14.65
N ILE A 229 -5.23 0.89 -14.82
CA ILE A 229 -4.94 1.71 -16.00
C ILE A 229 -4.94 0.84 -17.25
N TYR A 230 -4.34 -0.35 -17.23
CA TYR A 230 -4.35 -1.27 -18.37
C TYR A 230 -5.79 -1.64 -18.79
N ASN A 231 -6.62 -2.06 -17.84
CA ASN A 231 -7.99 -2.48 -18.10
C ASN A 231 -8.88 -1.33 -18.58
N LYS A 232 -8.70 -0.13 -18.02
CA LYS A 232 -9.50 1.04 -18.37
C LYS A 232 -9.03 1.65 -19.69
N LEU A 233 -7.74 1.95 -19.85
CA LEU A 233 -7.20 2.62 -21.04
C LEU A 233 -7.38 1.78 -22.31
N GLY A 234 -7.15 0.47 -22.19
CA GLY A 234 -7.27 -0.49 -23.28
C GLY A 234 -6.08 -0.49 -24.24
N LEU A 235 -5.79 -1.67 -24.80
CA LEU A 235 -4.67 -1.89 -25.72
C LEU A 235 -4.73 -1.02 -26.97
N GLN A 236 -5.93 -0.76 -27.51
CA GLN A 236 -6.10 0.02 -28.72
C GLN A 236 -5.56 1.45 -28.58
N LEU A 237 -5.79 2.09 -27.41
CA LEU A 237 -5.32 3.45 -27.19
C LEU A 237 -3.82 3.49 -26.95
N ILE A 238 -3.27 2.51 -26.22
CA ILE A 238 -1.83 2.34 -26.03
C ILE A 238 -1.14 2.14 -27.38
N ALA A 239 -1.69 1.25 -28.23
CA ALA A 239 -1.15 0.96 -29.55
C ALA A 239 -1.16 2.20 -30.45
N ARG A 240 -2.27 2.94 -30.45
CA ARG A 240 -2.38 4.21 -31.16
C ARG A 240 -1.28 5.18 -30.74
N CYS A 241 -1.05 5.37 -29.43
CA CYS A 241 0.00 6.29 -28.93
C CYS A 241 1.42 5.83 -29.31
N LEU A 242 1.71 4.53 -29.24
CA LEU A 242 2.98 3.97 -29.72
C LEU A 242 3.20 4.20 -31.21
N GLY A 243 2.15 4.11 -32.02
CA GLY A 243 2.23 4.29 -33.47
C GLY A 243 2.26 5.74 -33.96
N MET A 244 2.13 6.74 -33.07
CA MET A 244 2.05 8.15 -33.48
C MET A 244 3.34 8.64 -34.15
N ASN A 245 3.18 9.49 -35.18
CA ASN A 245 4.29 10.21 -35.82
C ASN A 245 4.71 11.42 -34.95
N ASP A 246 5.32 11.11 -33.81
CA ASP A 246 5.86 12.07 -32.86
C ASP A 246 7.16 11.52 -32.25
N THR A 247 8.05 12.40 -31.80
CA THR A 247 9.35 11.98 -31.23
C THR A 247 9.26 11.53 -29.79
N GLU A 248 8.36 12.11 -28.99
CA GLU A 248 8.32 11.93 -27.53
C GLU A 248 7.16 11.05 -27.07
N ILE A 249 6.02 11.08 -27.78
CA ILE A 249 4.83 10.31 -27.41
C ILE A 249 5.12 8.80 -27.46
N PRO A 250 5.61 8.20 -28.57
CA PRO A 250 5.90 6.77 -28.62
C PRO A 250 6.89 6.33 -27.53
N ALA A 251 7.95 7.10 -27.32
CA ALA A 251 8.95 6.82 -26.29
C ALA A 251 8.34 6.87 -24.87
N SER A 252 7.50 7.88 -24.59
CA SER A 252 6.82 8.00 -23.29
C SER A 252 5.77 6.89 -23.09
N THR A 253 5.07 6.48 -24.15
CA THR A 253 4.13 5.35 -24.10
C THR A 253 4.87 4.04 -23.89
N ALA A 254 6.06 3.87 -24.46
CA ALA A 254 6.90 2.71 -24.21
C ALA A 254 7.36 2.64 -22.74
N ILE A 255 7.66 3.78 -22.12
CA ILE A 255 7.95 3.85 -20.68
C ILE A 255 6.72 3.46 -19.85
N LEU A 256 5.52 3.90 -20.23
CA LEU A 256 4.27 3.48 -19.58
C LEU A 256 4.11 1.95 -19.65
N VAL A 257 4.25 1.35 -20.83
CA VAL A 257 4.18 -0.11 -21.02
C VAL A 257 5.27 -0.83 -20.23
N HIS A 258 6.50 -0.31 -20.23
CA HIS A 258 7.61 -0.84 -19.43
C HIS A 258 7.25 -0.90 -17.95
N ASN A 259 6.76 0.21 -17.39
CA ASN A 259 6.40 0.28 -15.98
C ASN A 259 5.19 -0.62 -15.66
N MET A 260 4.22 -0.73 -16.57
CA MET A 260 3.11 -1.68 -16.41
C MET A 260 3.61 -3.13 -16.33
N ILE A 261 4.50 -3.56 -17.23
CA ILE A 261 5.07 -4.91 -17.21
C ILE A 261 5.83 -5.13 -15.90
N MET A 262 6.69 -4.19 -15.50
CA MET A 262 7.45 -4.28 -14.25
C MET A 262 6.55 -4.44 -13.02
N SER A 263 5.47 -3.64 -12.94
CA SER A 263 4.54 -3.64 -11.80
C SER A 263 3.61 -4.85 -11.77
N ILE A 264 3.02 -5.23 -12.91
CA ILE A 264 2.05 -6.35 -12.96
C ILE A 264 2.76 -7.70 -12.81
N CYS A 265 3.96 -7.84 -13.39
CA CYS A 265 4.74 -9.07 -13.26
C CYS A 265 5.58 -9.11 -11.97
N ASP A 266 5.59 -8.04 -11.19
CA ASP A 266 6.38 -7.88 -9.95
C ASP A 266 7.88 -8.20 -10.16
N LEU A 267 8.42 -7.78 -11.31
CA LEU A 267 9.78 -8.17 -11.71
C LEU A 267 10.86 -7.54 -10.81
N GLU A 268 10.62 -6.36 -10.23
CA GLU A 268 11.58 -5.72 -9.33
C GLU A 268 11.85 -6.59 -8.08
N ASN A 269 10.80 -7.09 -7.43
CA ASN A 269 10.96 -7.92 -6.23
C ASN A 269 11.47 -9.31 -6.58
N ARG A 270 10.96 -9.92 -7.66
CA ARG A 270 11.39 -11.25 -8.10
C ARG A 270 12.87 -11.30 -8.46
N ARG A 271 13.42 -10.25 -9.10
CA ARG A 271 14.87 -10.15 -9.39
C ARG A 271 15.74 -10.00 -8.14
N LYS A 272 15.22 -9.44 -7.05
CA LYS A 272 15.95 -9.35 -5.77
C LYS A 272 16.01 -10.70 -5.04
N ILE A 273 14.92 -11.47 -5.11
CA ILE A 273 14.77 -12.74 -4.38
C ILE A 273 15.48 -13.88 -5.13
N HIS A 274 15.35 -13.94 -6.45
CA HIS A 274 15.95 -15.00 -7.25
C HIS A 274 17.34 -14.60 -7.76
N LYS A 275 18.39 -15.27 -7.26
CA LYS A 275 19.66 -15.39 -8.00
C LYS A 275 19.37 -15.99 -9.39
N PRO A 276 20.20 -15.72 -10.41
CA PRO A 276 20.02 -16.21 -11.79
C PRO A 276 20.21 -17.73 -11.85
N THR A 277 19.26 -18.44 -11.27
CA THR A 277 18.98 -19.83 -11.49
C THR A 277 18.03 -19.83 -12.67
N ASN A 278 18.30 -20.64 -13.68
CA ASN A 278 17.50 -20.74 -14.91
C ASN A 278 16.07 -21.27 -14.64
N VAL A 279 15.44 -21.01 -13.50
CA VAL A 279 14.06 -21.39 -13.21
C VAL A 279 13.15 -20.26 -13.70
N PRO A 280 12.21 -20.54 -14.62
CA PRO A 280 11.33 -19.52 -15.13
C PRO A 280 10.34 -19.05 -14.08
N PHE A 281 9.96 -17.77 -14.10
CA PHE A 281 8.92 -17.25 -13.23
C PHE A 281 7.59 -17.94 -13.52
N ASN A 282 6.94 -18.44 -12.46
CA ASN A 282 5.57 -18.91 -12.56
C ASN A 282 4.64 -17.71 -12.32
N PHE A 283 3.82 -17.40 -13.32
CA PHE A 283 2.86 -16.30 -13.28
C PHE A 283 1.44 -16.86 -13.19
N ASP A 284 0.57 -16.13 -12.52
CA ASP A 284 -0.85 -16.44 -12.51
C ASP A 284 -1.47 -16.22 -13.90
N GLN A 285 -2.60 -16.87 -14.15
CA GLN A 285 -3.24 -16.87 -15.47
C GLN A 285 -3.58 -15.46 -15.97
N SER A 286 -4.01 -14.56 -15.09
CA SER A 286 -4.30 -13.16 -15.42
C SER A 286 -3.05 -12.40 -15.91
N VAL A 287 -1.93 -12.60 -15.23
CA VAL A 287 -0.64 -11.99 -15.60
C VAL A 287 -0.13 -12.56 -16.92
N ILE A 288 -0.29 -13.87 -17.14
CA ILE A 288 0.04 -14.51 -18.43
C ILE A 288 -0.79 -13.90 -19.56
N GLU A 289 -2.09 -13.70 -19.36
CA GLU A 289 -2.98 -13.10 -20.34
C GLU A 289 -2.60 -11.64 -20.64
N PHE A 290 -2.30 -10.84 -19.61
CA PHE A 290 -1.77 -9.50 -19.76
C PHE A 290 -0.48 -9.49 -20.60
N ILE A 291 0.51 -10.33 -20.27
CA ILE A 291 1.76 -10.46 -21.02
C ILE A 291 1.47 -10.79 -22.48
N ASN A 292 0.63 -11.82 -22.72
CA ASN A 292 0.29 -12.28 -24.07
C ASN A 292 -0.31 -11.16 -24.92
N ASN A 293 -1.23 -10.40 -24.34
CA ASN A 293 -1.91 -9.32 -25.04
C ASN A 293 -0.97 -8.15 -25.34
N ILE A 294 -0.08 -7.81 -24.41
CA ILE A 294 0.91 -6.74 -24.61
C ILE A 294 1.86 -7.07 -25.76
N PHE A 295 2.56 -8.21 -25.77
CA PHE A 295 3.49 -8.40 -26.90
C PHE A 295 2.80 -8.83 -28.20
N ARG A 296 1.55 -9.33 -28.18
CA ARG A 296 0.77 -9.42 -29.43
C ARG A 296 0.61 -8.03 -30.04
N MET A 297 0.17 -7.05 -29.25
CA MET A 297 0.05 -5.65 -29.67
C MET A 297 1.41 -5.09 -30.15
N LEU A 298 2.51 -5.33 -29.41
CA LEU A 298 3.83 -4.85 -29.81
C LEU A 298 4.29 -5.46 -31.15
N ASN A 299 4.06 -6.76 -31.36
CA ASN A 299 4.41 -7.43 -32.63
C ASN A 299 3.58 -6.90 -33.80
N GLU A 300 2.27 -6.72 -33.62
CA GLU A 300 1.39 -6.14 -34.64
C GLU A 300 1.88 -4.74 -35.06
N LEU A 301 2.35 -3.93 -34.11
CA LEU A 301 2.88 -2.59 -34.40
C LEU A 301 4.26 -2.57 -35.06
N ILE A 302 5.10 -3.58 -34.81
CA ILE A 302 6.41 -3.71 -35.46
C ILE A 302 6.24 -3.93 -36.97
N ASP A 303 5.23 -4.73 -37.36
CA ASP A 303 4.94 -5.03 -38.76
C ASP A 303 4.05 -3.98 -39.44
N ASP A 304 3.42 -3.09 -38.66
CA ASP A 304 2.55 -2.04 -39.18
C ASP A 304 3.33 -0.94 -39.92
N LYS A 305 3.03 -0.80 -41.21
CA LYS A 305 3.62 0.20 -42.10
C LYS A 305 3.15 1.62 -41.79
N THR A 306 2.02 1.77 -41.11
CA THR A 306 1.45 3.08 -40.73
C THR A 306 2.03 3.62 -39.42
N SER A 307 2.63 2.73 -38.61
CA SER A 307 3.33 3.08 -37.38
C SER A 307 4.58 3.92 -37.65
N SER A 308 4.94 4.81 -36.73
CA SER A 308 6.16 5.61 -36.83
C SER A 308 7.41 4.75 -36.67
N ALA A 309 8.54 5.18 -37.26
CA ALA A 309 9.81 4.47 -37.10
C ALA A 309 10.24 4.37 -35.63
N ILE A 310 10.11 5.48 -34.89
CA ILE A 310 10.40 5.55 -33.46
C ILE A 310 9.48 4.61 -32.68
N GLY A 311 8.19 4.55 -33.04
CA GLY A 311 7.22 3.65 -32.44
C GLY A 311 7.60 2.18 -32.61
N ARG A 312 8.01 1.78 -33.81
CA ARG A 312 8.50 0.42 -34.10
C ARG A 312 9.76 0.09 -33.30
N ASP A 313 10.73 1.00 -33.26
CA ASP A 313 11.97 0.81 -32.50
C ASP A 313 11.67 0.62 -31.00
N CYS A 314 10.78 1.45 -30.44
CA CYS A 314 10.33 1.31 -29.06
C CYS A 314 9.65 -0.04 -28.78
N CYS A 315 8.82 -0.52 -29.72
CA CYS A 315 8.19 -1.83 -29.59
C CYS A 315 9.23 -2.96 -29.60
N PHE A 316 10.21 -2.89 -30.52
CA PHE A 316 11.30 -3.85 -30.60
C PHE A 316 12.13 -3.88 -29.30
N ASP A 317 12.48 -2.72 -28.76
CA ASP A 317 13.23 -2.60 -27.51
C ASP A 317 12.47 -3.20 -26.32
N LEU A 318 11.16 -2.97 -26.23
CA LEU A 318 10.32 -3.56 -25.19
C LEU A 318 10.28 -5.09 -25.29
N VAL A 319 10.08 -5.61 -26.50
CA VAL A 319 10.10 -7.06 -26.75
C VAL A 319 11.45 -7.63 -26.35
N ALA A 320 12.56 -7.06 -26.84
CA ALA A 320 13.91 -7.53 -26.54
C ALA A 320 14.21 -7.52 -25.03
N LYS A 321 13.75 -6.50 -24.31
CA LYS A 321 13.98 -6.33 -22.87
C LYS A 321 13.23 -7.34 -22.01
N PHE A 322 12.01 -7.72 -22.40
CA PHE A 322 11.12 -8.52 -21.55
C PHE A 322 10.87 -9.94 -22.05
N VAL A 323 11.23 -10.28 -23.29
CA VAL A 323 11.05 -11.64 -23.79
C VAL A 323 11.97 -12.63 -23.05
N ASP A 324 13.16 -12.18 -22.65
CA ASP A 324 14.19 -13.01 -22.04
C ASP A 324 13.76 -13.69 -20.72
N ARG A 325 14.32 -14.86 -20.47
CA ARG A 325 14.12 -15.66 -19.27
C ARG A 325 14.85 -15.12 -18.05
N ALA A 326 16.07 -14.60 -18.20
CA ALA A 326 16.89 -14.22 -17.05
C ALA A 326 16.40 -12.92 -16.41
N ASN A 327 15.99 -11.96 -17.23
CA ASN A 327 15.59 -10.64 -16.78
C ASN A 327 14.12 -10.30 -17.09
N GLY A 328 13.42 -11.08 -17.91
CA GLY A 328 12.08 -10.76 -18.39
C GLY A 328 11.00 -11.72 -17.92
N CYS A 329 9.97 -11.88 -18.76
CA CYS A 329 8.77 -12.65 -18.49
C CYS A 329 8.88 -14.13 -18.91
N ASN A 330 10.09 -14.61 -19.23
CA ASN A 330 10.31 -15.96 -19.77
C ASN A 330 9.37 -16.28 -20.95
N TRP A 331 9.30 -15.36 -21.91
CA TRP A 331 8.37 -15.47 -23.02
C TRP A 331 9.02 -15.92 -24.34
N ILE A 332 10.34 -16.19 -24.35
CA ILE A 332 11.11 -16.63 -25.53
C ILE A 332 10.43 -17.76 -26.30
N SER A 333 10.06 -18.88 -25.65
CA SER A 333 9.54 -20.05 -26.36
C SER A 333 8.22 -19.75 -27.08
N LYS A 334 7.29 -19.07 -26.39
CA LYS A 334 6.03 -18.63 -26.98
C LYS A 334 6.24 -17.55 -28.03
N PHE A 335 7.22 -16.66 -27.86
CA PHE A 335 7.56 -15.65 -28.85
C PHE A 335 8.10 -16.27 -30.14
N ILE A 336 9.02 -17.24 -30.04
CA ILE A 336 9.53 -17.99 -31.20
C ILE A 336 8.39 -18.73 -31.89
N VAL A 337 7.57 -19.46 -31.14
CA VAL A 337 6.45 -20.21 -31.71
C VAL A 337 5.43 -19.26 -32.37
N SER A 338 4.94 -18.26 -31.65
CA SER A 338 3.87 -17.36 -32.12
C SER A 338 4.35 -16.34 -33.16
N GLY A 339 5.62 -15.91 -33.09
CA GLY A 339 6.25 -15.02 -34.07
C GLY A 339 6.60 -15.71 -35.38
N ILE A 340 6.81 -17.04 -35.38
CA ILE A 340 6.92 -17.84 -36.61
C ILE A 340 5.54 -17.98 -37.28
N TYR A 341 4.45 -18.12 -36.52
CA TYR A 341 3.11 -18.40 -37.08
C TYR A 341 2.33 -17.19 -37.63
N LEU A 342 2.79 -15.95 -37.44
CA LEU A 342 2.20 -14.77 -38.10
C LEU A 342 2.72 -14.53 -39.52
N ASN A 343 3.84 -15.16 -39.91
CA ASN A 343 4.37 -15.13 -41.28
C ASN A 343 3.86 -16.29 -42.17
N SER A 344 2.94 -17.12 -41.67
CA SER A 344 2.49 -18.34 -42.36
C SER A 344 0.99 -18.38 -42.66
N TYR A 345 0.37 -17.24 -42.94
CA TYR A 345 -0.88 -17.18 -43.69
C TYR A 345 -0.73 -16.17 -44.83
N TYR A 346 -0.55 -16.73 -46.03
CA TYR A 346 -0.62 -16.05 -47.33
C TYR A 346 -1.98 -15.40 -47.56
#